data_AF-A0A4U7F326-F1
#
_entry.id   AF-A0A4U7F326-F1
#
_cell.length_a   1.000
_cell.length_b   1.000
_cell.length_c   1.000
_cell.angle_alpha   90.00
_cell.angle_beta   90.00
_cell.angle_gamma   90.00
#
_symmetry.space_group_name_H-M   'P 1'
#
loop_
_entity.id
_entity.type
_entity.pdbx_description
1 polymer ?
#
loop_
_entity_poly.entity_id
_entity_poly.type
_entity_poly.pdbx_seq_one_letter_code
_entity_poly.pdbx_strand_id
1 'polypeptide(L)'
;MSDDPPDRSDDADETDDADESDDPFSAELDRARELLDSEGVDALHVGVVRDGEVDTTFAQRDGEDANEEGLRALALLAAHVRLVANEAGVDPSTVAGDAATLAGQVERIPASADELPEE
;
A
#
# COMPACT_ATOMS: atom_id res chain seq x y z
N MET A 1 -57.21 18.81 -33.10
CA MET A 1 -56.55 18.05 -32.04
C MET A 1 -55.50 17.20 -32.71
N SER A 2 -54.23 17.57 -32.51
CA SER A 2 -53.05 16.82 -32.94
C SER A 2 -52.02 17.00 -31.84
N ASP A 3 -51.60 15.87 -31.29
CA ASP A 3 -50.58 15.68 -30.25
C ASP A 3 -49.26 16.39 -30.56
N ASP A 4 -48.70 17.01 -29.53
CA ASP A 4 -47.27 17.35 -29.45
C ASP A 4 -46.77 16.92 -28.07
N PRO A 5 -45.94 15.87 -27.96
CA PRO A 5 -45.26 15.54 -26.71
C PRO A 5 -44.00 16.41 -26.58
N PRO A 6 -43.69 16.93 -25.38
CA PRO A 6 -42.43 17.63 -25.17
C PRO A 6 -41.27 16.64 -25.26
N ASP A 7 -40.35 16.99 -26.15
CA ASP A 7 -39.02 16.46 -26.35
C ASP A 7 -38.30 16.33 -24.99
N ARG A 8 -38.05 15.09 -24.57
CA ARG A 8 -37.09 14.75 -23.52
C ARG A 8 -35.75 14.57 -24.19
N SER A 9 -34.94 15.61 -24.22
CA SER A 9 -33.52 15.50 -24.57
C SER A 9 -32.69 16.39 -23.66
N ASP A 10 -31.64 15.77 -23.12
CA ASP A 10 -30.47 16.36 -22.48
C ASP A 10 -30.65 16.90 -21.05
N ASP A 11 -30.91 15.97 -20.11
CA ASP A 11 -30.06 15.92 -18.91
C ASP A 11 -28.68 15.46 -19.39
N ALA A 12 -27.90 16.41 -19.90
CA ALA A 12 -26.46 16.25 -19.97
C ALA A 12 -25.98 16.31 -18.52
N ASP A 13 -26.00 15.16 -17.86
CA ASP A 13 -25.05 14.85 -16.81
C ASP A 13 -23.68 14.92 -17.48
N GLU A 14 -23.16 16.13 -17.62
CA GLU A 14 -21.73 16.37 -17.79
C GLU A 14 -21.11 15.87 -16.47
N THR A 15 -21.04 14.55 -16.35
CA THR A 15 -19.98 13.91 -15.58
C THR A 15 -18.72 14.54 -16.10
N ASP A 16 -18.17 15.41 -15.26
CA ASP A 16 -16.83 15.93 -15.31
C ASP A 16 -15.90 14.71 -15.35
N ASP A 17 -15.73 14.13 -16.54
CA ASP A 17 -14.62 13.27 -16.95
C ASP A 17 -13.35 14.14 -16.88
N ALA A 18 -13.07 14.65 -15.69
CA ALA A 18 -11.79 15.20 -15.33
C ALA A 18 -10.83 14.02 -15.39
N ASP A 19 -10.18 13.86 -16.55
CA ASP A 19 -9.01 13.03 -16.82
C ASP A 19 -8.59 12.19 -15.59
N GLU A 20 -9.24 11.04 -15.37
CA GLU A 20 -8.85 10.09 -14.31
C GLU A 20 -7.37 9.63 -14.48
N SER A 21 -6.80 9.91 -15.65
CA SER A 21 -5.41 9.71 -16.06
C SER A 21 -4.37 10.69 -15.48
N ASP A 22 -4.76 11.80 -14.84
CA ASP A 22 -3.80 12.82 -14.34
C ASP A 22 -3.57 12.79 -12.81
N ASP A 23 -4.26 11.91 -12.06
CA ASP A 23 -4.01 11.75 -10.63
C ASP A 23 -2.72 10.92 -10.38
N PRO A 24 -1.71 11.46 -9.69
CA PRO A 24 -0.46 10.75 -9.42
C PRO A 24 -0.67 9.45 -8.62
N PHE A 25 -1.72 9.38 -7.81
CA PHE A 25 -2.05 8.17 -7.07
C PHE A 25 -2.59 7.08 -8.00
N SER A 26 -3.56 7.40 -8.86
CA SER A 26 -4.05 6.48 -9.91
C SER A 26 -2.92 5.98 -10.82
N ALA A 27 -2.02 6.87 -11.25
CA ALA A 27 -0.88 6.49 -12.10
C ALA A 27 0.07 5.49 -11.43
N GLU A 28 0.41 5.68 -10.15
CA GLU A 28 1.28 4.74 -9.43
C GLU A 28 0.55 3.44 -9.09
N LEU A 29 -0.76 3.48 -8.86
CA LEU A 29 -1.57 2.28 -8.66
C LEU A 29 -1.63 1.43 -9.94
N ASP A 30 -1.78 2.04 -11.11
CA ASP A 30 -1.75 1.33 -12.39
C ASP A 30 -0.38 0.74 -12.68
N ARG A 31 0.69 1.49 -12.40
CA ARG A 31 2.06 0.96 -12.46
C ARG A 31 2.25 -0.24 -11.53
N ALA A 32 1.72 -0.19 -10.31
CA ALA A 32 1.81 -1.30 -9.36
C ALA A 32 1.05 -2.54 -9.88
N ARG A 33 -0.12 -2.36 -10.50
CA ARG A 33 -0.88 -3.44 -11.14
C ARG A 33 -0.09 -4.06 -12.30
N GLU A 34 0.51 -3.24 -13.16
CA GLU A 34 1.36 -3.72 -14.27
C GLU A 34 2.55 -4.55 -13.77
N LEU A 35 3.19 -4.12 -12.67
CA LEU A 35 4.27 -4.90 -12.04
C LEU A 35 3.78 -6.25 -11.52
N LEU A 36 2.57 -6.31 -10.94
CA LEU A 36 1.99 -7.55 -10.42
C LEU A 36 1.57 -8.51 -11.55
N ASP A 37 1.10 -7.97 -12.67
CA ASP A 37 0.74 -8.75 -13.86
C ASP A 37 1.96 -9.21 -14.67
N SER A 38 3.16 -8.72 -14.33
CA SER A 38 4.39 -9.10 -15.00
C SER A 38 4.76 -10.57 -14.76
N GLU A 39 5.31 -11.21 -15.79
CA GLU A 39 5.83 -12.56 -15.64
C GLU A 39 7.10 -12.56 -14.78
N GLY A 40 7.29 -13.61 -13.97
CA GLY A 40 8.52 -13.77 -13.19
C GLY A 40 8.57 -13.00 -11.86
N VAL A 41 7.43 -12.52 -11.33
CA VAL A 41 7.37 -12.02 -9.94
C VAL A 41 7.56 -13.18 -8.96
N ASP A 42 8.64 -13.12 -8.19
CA ASP A 42 9.00 -14.16 -7.22
C ASP A 42 8.66 -13.78 -5.77
N ALA A 43 8.49 -12.49 -5.48
CA ALA A 43 8.10 -12.00 -4.16
C ALA A 43 7.40 -10.63 -4.24
N LEU A 44 6.54 -10.38 -3.27
CA LEU A 44 5.69 -9.19 -3.12
C LEU A 44 5.58 -8.80 -1.65
N HIS A 45 5.72 -7.51 -1.37
CA HIS A 45 5.29 -6.88 -0.13
C HIS A 45 4.36 -5.70 -0.47
N VAL A 46 3.15 -5.69 0.07
CA VAL A 46 2.19 -4.60 -0.13
C VAL A 46 1.66 -4.11 1.22
N GLY A 47 1.55 -2.79 1.36
CA GLY A 47 0.89 -2.12 2.47
C GLY A 47 -0.22 -1.22 1.95
N VAL A 48 -1.39 -1.29 2.57
CA VAL A 48 -2.56 -0.46 2.25
C VAL A 48 -2.93 0.34 3.48
N VAL A 49 -3.08 1.66 3.30
CA VAL A 49 -3.59 2.54 4.36
C VAL A 49 -5.06 2.82 4.10
N ARG A 50 -5.92 2.50 5.05
CA ARG A 50 -7.37 2.73 4.97
C ARG A 50 -7.89 3.20 6.32
N ASP A 51 -8.62 4.31 6.34
CA ASP A 51 -9.24 4.86 7.56
C ASP A 51 -8.26 5.05 8.74
N GLY A 52 -6.98 5.28 8.45
CA GLY A 52 -5.91 5.41 9.45
C GLY A 52 -5.33 4.08 9.95
N GLU A 53 -5.83 2.95 9.48
CA GLU A 53 -5.27 1.61 9.70
C GLU A 53 -4.31 1.23 8.56
N VAL A 54 -3.33 0.39 8.86
CA VAL A 54 -2.34 -0.11 7.90
C VAL A 54 -2.42 -1.63 7.84
N ASP A 55 -2.85 -2.16 6.71
CA ASP A 55 -2.84 -3.58 6.41
C ASP A 55 -1.63 -3.92 5.55
N THR A 56 -0.82 -4.89 5.97
CA THR A 56 0.34 -5.36 5.20
C THR A 56 0.24 -6.83 4.90
N THR A 57 0.64 -7.24 3.69
CA THR A 57 0.81 -8.65 3.36
C THR A 57 2.12 -8.88 2.60
N PHE A 58 2.70 -10.05 2.84
CA PHE A 58 3.92 -10.52 2.20
C PHE A 58 3.68 -11.89 1.62
N ALA A 59 4.06 -12.08 0.36
CA ALA A 59 4.01 -13.36 -0.32
C ALA A 59 5.28 -13.56 -1.14
N GLN A 60 5.77 -14.78 -1.16
CA GLN A 60 6.90 -15.18 -2.00
C GLN A 60 6.64 -16.59 -2.52
N ARG A 61 7.20 -16.91 -3.69
CA ARG A 61 7.27 -18.29 -4.14
C ARG A 61 8.28 -19.04 -3.29
N ASP A 62 7.99 -20.31 -2.99
CA ASP A 62 8.93 -21.17 -2.27
C ASP A 62 10.28 -21.17 -3.00
N GLY A 63 11.32 -20.77 -2.29
CA GLY A 63 12.67 -20.86 -2.79
C GLY A 63 13.14 -22.31 -2.74
N GLU A 64 14.12 -22.65 -3.56
CA GLU A 64 14.78 -23.96 -3.45
C GLU A 64 15.51 -24.10 -2.10
N ASP A 65 15.90 -22.96 -1.49
CA ASP A 65 16.60 -22.86 -0.22
C ASP A 65 16.07 -21.72 0.68
N ALA A 66 15.88 -22.00 1.97
CA ALA A 66 15.45 -21.00 2.98
C ALA A 66 16.38 -19.78 3.11
N ASN A 67 17.65 -19.92 2.72
CA ASN A 67 18.59 -18.81 2.69
C ASN A 67 18.28 -17.82 1.55
N GLU A 68 17.85 -18.32 0.38
CA GLU A 68 17.45 -17.46 -0.73
C GLU A 68 16.17 -16.70 -0.41
N GLU A 69 15.22 -17.37 0.25
CA GLU A 69 14.00 -16.77 0.77
C GLU A 69 14.29 -15.59 1.72
N GLY A 70 15.15 -15.81 2.72
CA GLY A 70 15.56 -14.77 3.65
C GLY A 70 16.25 -13.59 2.97
N LEU A 71 17.12 -13.85 1.99
CA LEU A 71 17.79 -12.79 1.22
C LEU A 71 16.81 -11.99 0.35
N ARG A 72 15.80 -12.63 -0.25
CA ARG A 72 14.75 -11.94 -1.03
C ARG A 72 13.91 -11.03 -0.14
N ALA A 73 13.48 -11.52 1.02
CA ALA A 73 12.76 -10.71 2.00
C ALA A 73 13.58 -9.49 2.45
N LEU A 74 14.87 -9.69 2.74
CA LEU A 74 15.78 -8.60 3.12
C LEU A 74 16.00 -7.59 1.97
N ALA A 75 16.08 -8.06 0.73
CA ALA A 75 16.22 -7.20 -0.44
C ALA A 75 14.97 -6.31 -0.63
N LEU A 76 13.77 -6.88 -0.47
CA LEU A 76 12.52 -6.12 -0.50
C LEU A 76 12.43 -5.08 0.62
N LEU A 77 12.81 -5.46 1.84
CA LEU A 77 12.88 -4.53 2.97
C LEU A 77 13.87 -3.39 2.68
N ALA A 78 15.06 -3.70 2.16
CA ALA A 78 16.05 -2.70 1.81
C ALA A 78 15.56 -1.74 0.71
N ALA A 79 14.83 -2.25 -0.28
CA ALA A 79 14.21 -1.42 -1.31
C ALA A 79 13.13 -0.49 -0.70
N HIS A 80 12.30 -1.01 0.21
CA HIS A 80 11.29 -0.22 0.90
C HIS A 80 11.91 0.89 1.76
N VAL A 81 12.94 0.58 2.55
CA VAL A 81 13.66 1.57 3.37
C VAL A 81 14.24 2.68 2.50
N ARG A 82 14.81 2.35 1.33
CA ARG A 82 15.32 3.36 0.39
C ARG A 82 14.21 4.26 -0.16
N LEU A 83 13.06 3.69 -0.52
CA LEU A 83 11.92 4.45 -1.02
C LEU A 83 11.43 5.44 0.04
N VAL A 84 11.22 4.99 1.27
CA VAL A 84 10.78 5.84 2.40
C VAL A 84 11.84 6.91 2.73
N ALA A 85 13.12 6.55 2.71
CA ALA A 85 14.21 7.49 2.97
C ALA A 85 14.25 8.63 1.95
N ASN A 86 14.04 8.32 0.67
CA ASN A 86 13.97 9.32 -0.40
C ASN A 86 12.77 10.26 -0.20
N GLU A 87 11.59 9.72 0.16
CA GLU A 87 10.38 10.51 0.42
C GLU A 87 10.54 11.42 1.64
N ALA A 88 11.13 10.89 2.72
CA ALA A 88 11.34 11.63 3.96
C ALA A 88 12.56 12.58 3.93
N GLY A 89 13.40 12.49 2.90
CA GLY A 89 14.62 13.30 2.79
C GLY A 89 15.67 13.00 3.86
N VAL A 90 15.75 11.75 4.32
CA VAL A 90 16.68 11.29 5.38
C VAL A 90 17.53 10.12 4.90
N ASP A 91 18.56 9.76 5.68
CA ASP A 91 19.40 8.59 5.37
C ASP A 91 18.63 7.26 5.58
N PRO A 92 18.84 6.23 4.73
CA PRO A 92 18.24 4.91 4.89
C PRO A 92 18.45 4.29 6.28
N SER A 93 19.61 4.53 6.90
CA SER A 93 19.91 4.04 8.26
C SER A 93 19.04 4.67 9.34
N THR A 94 18.60 5.92 9.15
CA THR A 94 17.71 6.61 10.07
C THR A 94 16.33 5.97 10.02
N VAL A 95 15.77 5.79 8.81
CA VAL A 95 14.50 5.09 8.61
C VAL A 95 14.53 3.69 9.22
N ALA A 96 15.59 2.93 8.98
CA ALA A 96 15.73 1.59 9.55
C ALA A 96 15.74 1.60 11.09
N GLY A 97 16.42 2.57 11.71
CA GLY A 97 16.46 2.72 13.18
C GLY A 97 15.11 3.12 13.77
N ASP A 98 14.41 4.05 13.12
CA ASP A 98 13.09 4.50 13.56
C ASP A 98 12.05 3.38 13.41
N ALA A 99 12.07 2.67 12.28
CA ALA A 99 11.20 1.51 12.05
C ALA A 99 11.45 0.40 13.09
N ALA A 100 12.71 0.11 13.43
CA ALA A 100 13.04 -0.84 14.49
C ALA A 100 12.53 -0.38 15.87
N THR A 101 12.58 0.92 16.14
CA THR A 101 12.06 1.51 17.38
C THR A 101 10.53 1.37 17.46
N LEU A 102 9.82 1.68 16.37
CA LEU A 102 8.36 1.53 16.29
C LEU A 102 7.93 0.07 16.42
N ALA A 103 8.61 -0.85 15.73
CA ALA A 103 8.33 -2.28 15.82
C ALA A 103 8.44 -2.80 17.28
N GLY A 104 9.47 -2.37 18.02
CA GLY A 104 9.65 -2.72 19.44
C GLY A 104 8.66 -2.06 20.41
N GLN A 105 7.87 -1.08 19.96
CA GLN A 105 6.77 -0.48 20.74
C GLN A 105 5.46 -1.23 20.53
N VAL A 106 5.21 -1.75 19.33
CA VAL A 106 3.99 -2.53 19.01
C VAL A 106 3.97 -3.87 19.75
N GLU A 107 5.12 -4.49 20.02
CA GLU A 107 5.22 -5.70 20.86
C GLU A 107 4.83 -5.48 22.35
N ARG A 108 4.56 -4.24 22.77
CA ARG A 108 4.26 -3.89 24.17
C ARG A 108 2.79 -3.54 24.44
N ILE A 109 1.87 -4.00 23.60
CA ILE A 109 0.44 -3.96 23.90
C ILE A 109 0.13 -5.14 24.84
N PRO A 110 -0.26 -4.90 26.12
CA PRO A 110 -0.67 -5.98 27.00
C PRO A 110 -1.86 -6.71 26.36
N ALA A 111 -1.78 -8.03 26.30
CA ALA A 111 -2.76 -8.85 25.59
C ALA A 111 -4.15 -8.84 26.26
N SER A 112 -4.26 -8.31 27.48
CA SER A 112 -5.51 -8.26 28.24
C SER A 112 -5.52 -7.07 29.21
N ALA A 113 -6.70 -6.48 29.42
CA ALA A 113 -6.94 -5.48 30.48
C ALA A 113 -6.81 -6.03 31.91
N ASP A 114 -6.67 -7.36 32.07
CA ASP A 114 -6.50 -8.07 33.35
C ASP A 114 -5.05 -8.01 33.91
N GLU A 115 -4.09 -7.43 33.19
CA GLU A 115 -2.69 -7.28 33.65
C GLU A 115 -2.39 -5.91 34.29
N LEU A 116 -3.40 -5.06 34.47
CA LEU A 116 -3.25 -3.83 35.25
C LEU A 116 -3.16 -4.20 36.74
N PRO A 117 -2.10 -3.77 37.47
CA PRO A 117 -2.07 -3.96 38.92
C PRO A 117 -3.22 -3.18 39.54
N GLU A 118 -4.07 -3.88 40.29
CA GLU A 118 -5.13 -3.27 41.08
C GLU A 118 -4.49 -2.39 42.17
N GLU A 119 -4.72 -1.08 42.11
CA GLU A 119 -4.38 -0.14 43.19
C GLU A 119 -5.42 -0.16 44.32
#